data_AF-A0A532CCP5-F1
#
_entry.id   AF-A0A532CCP5-F1
#
_cell.length_a   1.000
_cell.length_b   1.000
_cell.length_c   1.000
_cell.angle_alpha   90.00
_cell.angle_beta   90.00
_cell.angle_gamma   90.00
#
_symmetry.space_group_name_H-M   'P 1'
#
loop_
_entity.id
_entity.type
_entity.pdbx_description
1 polymer ?
#
loop_
_entity_poly.entity_id
_entity_poly.type
_entity_poly.pdbx_seq_one_letter_code
_entity_poly.pdbx_strand_id
1 'polypeptide(L)'
;MLNDPWFTWLHPLSQLVVRIDELLDDKSELSLVEVEHFLIEARSLIRPSEEGDGFERSYYEALQREPDVIFAHVEVKRLLTKVAA
;
A
#
# COMPACT_ATOMS: atom_id res chain seq x y z
N MET A 1 -2.61 13.82 15.65
CA MET A 1 -1.54 13.98 14.63
C MET A 1 -1.87 13.29 13.31
N LEU A 2 -2.81 12.33 13.24
CA LEU A 2 -3.32 11.78 11.95
C LEU A 2 -4.49 12.58 11.32
N ASN A 3 -5.09 13.52 12.04
CA ASN A 3 -6.19 14.36 11.52
C ASN A 3 -5.71 15.63 10.78
N ASP A 4 -4.40 15.74 10.51
CA ASP A 4 -3.90 16.82 9.66
C ASP A 4 -4.21 16.48 8.20
N PRO A 5 -4.89 17.37 7.44
CA PRO A 5 -5.21 17.16 6.03
C PRO A 5 -4.02 16.70 5.19
N TRP A 6 -2.79 17.08 5.59
CA TRP A 6 -1.56 16.71 4.90
C TRP A 6 -1.25 15.20 4.96
N PHE A 7 -1.71 14.50 6.00
CA PHE A 7 -1.48 13.06 6.20
C PHE A 7 -2.73 12.21 5.99
N THR A 8 -3.91 12.82 5.80
CA THR A 8 -5.17 12.08 5.63
C THR A 8 -5.10 11.09 4.47
N TRP A 9 -4.41 11.45 3.40
CA TRP A 9 -4.26 10.59 2.23
C TRP A 9 -3.48 9.29 2.55
N LEU A 10 -2.69 9.20 3.62
CA LEU A 10 -1.97 7.96 3.98
C LEU A 10 -2.82 6.92 4.70
N HIS A 11 -4.05 7.27 5.14
CA HIS A 11 -4.89 6.34 5.93
C HIS A 11 -5.08 4.97 5.28
N PRO A 12 -5.38 4.85 3.97
CA PRO A 12 -5.53 3.55 3.34
C PRO A 12 -4.29 2.66 3.45
N LEU A 13 -3.09 3.25 3.36
CA LEU A 13 -1.83 2.51 3.49
C LEU A 13 -1.60 2.06 4.92
N SER A 14 -1.81 2.94 5.89
CA SER A 14 -1.70 2.60 7.31
C SER A 14 -2.69 1.49 7.71
N GLN A 15 -3.93 1.55 7.20
CA GLN A 15 -4.94 0.52 7.46
C GLN A 15 -4.59 -0.83 6.83
N LEU A 16 -3.92 -0.85 5.68
CA LEU A 16 -3.42 -2.08 5.08
C LEU A 16 -2.33 -2.70 5.94
N VAL A 17 -1.35 -1.90 6.41
CA VAL A 17 -0.28 -2.38 7.30
C VAL A 17 -0.85 -2.93 8.60
N VAL A 18 -1.76 -2.21 9.26
CA VAL A 18 -2.39 -2.68 10.51
C VAL A 18 -3.09 -4.02 10.32
N ARG A 19 -3.86 -4.19 9.23
CA ARG A 19 -4.53 -5.47 8.97
C ARG A 19 -3.57 -6.60 8.65
N ILE A 20 -2.43 -6.31 8.01
CA ILE A 20 -1.37 -7.31 7.80
C ILE A 20 -0.75 -7.70 9.14
N ASP A 21 -0.46 -6.73 10.03
CA ASP A 21 0.09 -7.01 11.36
C ASP A 21 -0.88 -7.86 12.20
N GLU A 22 -2.18 -7.50 12.20
CA GLU A 22 -3.23 -8.27 12.88
C GLU A 22 -3.33 -9.71 12.34
N LEU A 23 -3.21 -9.87 11.02
CA LEU A 23 -3.23 -11.18 10.38
C LEU A 23 -2.01 -12.04 10.77
N LEU A 24 -0.82 -11.42 10.86
CA LEU A 24 0.41 -12.11 11.25
C LEU A 24 0.47 -12.45 12.74
N ASP A 25 -0.20 -11.64 13.57
CA ASP A 25 -0.34 -11.89 15.01
C ASP A 25 -1.41 -12.95 15.33
N ASP A 26 -2.37 -13.15 14.42
CA ASP A 26 -3.31 -14.27 14.51
C ASP A 26 -2.56 -15.61 14.35
N LYS A 27 -2.83 -16.53 15.28
CA LYS A 27 -2.23 -17.87 15.30
C LYS A 27 -3.02 -18.86 14.45
N SER A 28 -4.08 -18.40 13.77
CA SER A 28 -4.86 -19.19 12.83
C SER A 28 -4.05 -19.49 11.55
N GLU A 29 -4.41 -20.57 10.87
CA GLU A 29 -3.81 -20.88 9.57
C GLU A 29 -4.31 -19.87 8.52
N LEU A 30 -3.38 -19.17 7.87
CA LEU A 30 -3.71 -18.24 6.78
C LEU A 30 -4.24 -19.01 5.57
N SER A 31 -5.44 -18.66 5.12
CA SER A 31 -5.93 -19.20 3.86
C SER A 31 -5.26 -18.50 2.68
N LEU A 32 -5.07 -19.26 1.58
CA LEU A 32 -4.55 -18.68 0.33
C LEU A 32 -5.45 -17.56 -0.22
N VAL A 33 -6.76 -17.65 0.02
CA VAL A 33 -7.74 -16.64 -0.42
C VAL A 33 -7.54 -15.31 0.31
N GLU A 34 -7.27 -15.35 1.62
CA GLU A 34 -6.97 -14.14 2.39
C GLU A 34 -5.68 -13.50 1.91
N VAL A 35 -4.62 -14.30 1.71
CA VAL A 35 -3.35 -13.81 1.16
C VAL A 35 -3.54 -13.15 -0.21
N GLU A 36 -4.28 -13.79 -1.12
CA GLU A 36 -4.60 -13.21 -2.43
C GLU A 36 -5.35 -11.88 -2.31
N HIS A 37 -6.32 -11.78 -1.40
CA HIS A 37 -7.07 -10.55 -1.17
C HIS A 37 -6.16 -9.40 -0.72
N PHE A 38 -5.25 -9.65 0.21
CA PHE A 38 -4.26 -8.65 0.65
C PHE A 38 -3.32 -8.21 -0.48
N LEU A 39 -2.90 -9.14 -1.34
CA LEU A 39 -2.04 -8.81 -2.49
C LEU A 39 -2.76 -7.95 -3.53
N ILE A 40 -4.04 -8.25 -3.81
CA ILE A 40 -4.87 -7.46 -4.72
C ILE A 40 -5.05 -6.04 -4.17
N GLU A 41 -5.36 -5.93 -2.87
CA GLU A 41 -5.52 -4.64 -2.21
C GLU A 41 -4.23 -3.81 -2.24
N ALA A 42 -3.10 -4.42 -1.87
CA ALA A 42 -1.79 -3.77 -1.93
C ALA A 42 -1.48 -3.26 -3.34
N ARG A 43 -1.73 -4.08 -4.37
CA ARG A 43 -1.52 -3.72 -5.79
C ARG A 43 -2.41 -2.56 -6.24
N SER A 44 -3.67 -2.55 -5.80
CA SER A 44 -4.61 -1.47 -6.10
C SER A 44 -4.17 -0.17 -5.46
N LEU A 45 -3.66 -0.24 -4.22
CA LEU A 45 -3.28 0.95 -3.47
C LEU A 45 -2.03 1.62 -4.03
N ILE A 46 -1.00 0.87 -4.45
CA ILE A 46 0.23 1.44 -5.02
C ILE A 46 0.11 1.82 -6.50
N ARG A 47 -1.03 2.35 -6.92
CA ARG A 47 -1.30 2.80 -8.28
C ARG A 47 -1.29 4.34 -8.34
N PRO A 48 -0.16 4.97 -8.73
CA PRO A 48 -0.13 6.42 -8.86
C PRO A 48 -1.00 6.87 -10.05
N SER A 49 -1.65 8.02 -9.91
CA SER A 49 -2.47 8.63 -10.95
C SER A 49 -2.43 10.15 -10.85
N GLU A 50 -1.95 10.83 -11.90
CA GLU A 50 -1.92 12.30 -11.97
C GLU A 50 -3.34 12.91 -11.99
N GLU A 51 -4.25 12.24 -12.70
CA GLU A 51 -5.66 12.64 -12.83
C GLU A 51 -6.55 12.10 -11.70
N GLY A 52 -6.04 11.22 -10.85
CA GLY A 52 -6.76 10.60 -9.73
C GLY A 52 -7.14 11.58 -8.61
N ASP A 53 -7.82 11.08 -7.57
CA ASP A 53 -8.19 11.89 -6.40
C ASP A 53 -7.73 11.21 -5.10
N GLY A 54 -7.55 12.00 -4.04
CA GLY A 54 -7.13 11.53 -2.73
C GLY A 54 -5.75 10.86 -2.75
N PHE A 55 -5.72 9.54 -2.47
CA PHE A 55 -4.49 8.76 -2.35
C PHE A 55 -3.68 8.76 -3.65
N GLU A 56 -4.30 8.45 -4.79
CA GLU A 56 -3.55 8.17 -6.04
C GLU A 56 -2.78 9.39 -6.55
N ARG A 57 -3.37 10.59 -6.43
CA ARG A 57 -2.73 11.86 -6.76
C ARG A 57 -1.64 12.22 -5.76
N SER A 58 -1.92 12.15 -4.46
CA SER A 58 -0.94 12.45 -3.41
C SER A 58 0.27 11.50 -3.49
N TYR A 59 0.03 10.24 -3.82
CA TYR A 59 1.07 9.23 -4.03
C TYR A 59 1.89 9.51 -5.29
N TYR A 60 1.24 9.92 -6.39
CA TYR A 60 1.95 10.38 -7.59
C TYR A 60 2.86 11.58 -7.31
N GLU A 61 2.36 12.59 -6.61
CA GLU A 61 3.15 13.77 -6.22
C GLU A 61 4.33 13.41 -5.31
N ALA A 62 4.13 12.48 -4.37
CA ALA A 62 5.20 12.00 -3.49
C ALA A 62 6.33 11.31 -4.28
N LEU A 63 5.97 10.50 -5.29
CA LEU A 63 6.94 9.87 -6.20
C LEU A 63 7.75 10.89 -7.00
N GLN A 64 7.16 12.02 -7.39
CA GLN A 64 7.89 13.06 -8.13
C GLN A 64 8.82 13.89 -7.23
N ARG A 65 8.47 14.04 -5.95
CA ARG A 65 9.15 14.96 -5.03
C ARG A 65 10.33 14.33 -4.29
N GLU A 66 10.25 13.05 -3.95
CA GLU A 66 11.24 12.37 -3.12
C GLU A 66 11.78 11.08 -3.78
N PRO A 67 13.09 11.01 -4.12
CA PRO A 67 13.71 9.82 -4.71
C PRO A 67 13.52 8.55 -3.87
N ASP A 68 13.54 8.67 -2.54
CA ASP A 68 13.39 7.52 -1.64
C ASP A 68 12.01 6.84 -1.79
N VAL A 69 10.97 7.61 -2.11
CA VAL A 69 9.62 7.08 -2.36
C VAL A 69 9.58 6.25 -3.64
N ILE A 70 10.35 6.64 -4.67
CA ILE A 70 10.49 5.87 -5.91
C ILE A 70 11.14 4.52 -5.63
N PHE A 71 12.24 4.51 -4.86
CA PHE A 71 12.93 3.26 -4.53
C PHE A 71 12.02 2.31 -3.74
N ALA A 72 11.33 2.82 -2.72
CA ALA A 72 10.36 2.04 -1.97
C ALA A 72 9.23 1.48 -2.86
N HIS A 73 8.69 2.29 -3.78
CA HIS A 73 7.68 1.83 -4.74
C HIS A 73 8.18 0.67 -5.61
N VAL A 74 9.41 0.77 -6.14
CA VAL A 74 10.03 -0.27 -6.96
C VAL A 74 10.20 -1.57 -6.16
N GLU A 75 10.64 -1.48 -4.90
CA GLU A 75 10.79 -2.64 -4.01
C GLU A 75 9.45 -3.34 -3.77
N VAL A 76 8.41 -2.59 -3.43
CA VAL A 76 7.06 -3.15 -3.22
C VAL A 76 6.52 -3.77 -4.51
N LYS A 77 6.66 -3.11 -5.67
CA LYS A 77 6.26 -3.67 -6.98
C LYS A 77 6.96 -5.00 -7.29
N ARG A 78 8.26 -5.10 -6.98
CA ARG A 78 9.04 -6.32 -7.16
C ARG A 78 8.55 -7.43 -6.24
N LEU A 79 8.29 -7.12 -4.97
CA LEU A 79 7.75 -8.08 -4.00
C LEU A 79 6.40 -8.63 -4.47
N LEU A 80 5.47 -7.75 -4.83
CA LEU A 80 4.12 -8.16 -5.25
C LEU A 80 4.15 -9.01 -6.52
N THR A 81 5.07 -8.74 -7.45
CA THR A 81 5.24 -9.57 -8.66
C THR A 81 5.74 -10.97 -8.34
N LYS A 82 6.67 -11.13 -7.40
CA LYS A 82 7.21 -12.44 -7.00
C LYS A 82 6.15 -13.36 -6.40
N VAL A 83 5.18 -12.80 -5.66
CA VAL A 83 4.14 -13.59 -4.99
C VAL A 83 3.07 -14.08 -5.98
N ALA A 84 2.95 -13.45 -7.15
CA ALA A 84 1.98 -13.83 -8.18
C ALA A 84 2.52 -14.84 -9.22
N ALA A 85 3.78 -15.29 -9.08
CA ALA A 85 4.46 -16.21 -10.00
C ALA A 85 4.78 -17.52 -9.29
#